data_AF-A0A1M5V8J6-F1
#
_entry.id   AF-A0A1M5V8J6-F1
#
_cell.length_a   1.000
_cell.length_b   1.000
_cell.length_c   1.000
_cell.angle_alpha   90.00
_cell.angle_beta   90.00
_cell.angle_gamma   90.00
#
_symmetry.space_group_name_H-M   'P 1'
#
loop_
_entity.id
_entity.type
_entity.pdbx_description
1 polymer ?
#
loop_
_entity_poly.entity_id
_entity_poly.type
_entity_poly.pdbx_seq_one_letter_code
_entity_poly.pdbx_strand_id
1 'polypeptide(L)' 'MGKDELRSPRARARSSISTTGYHMVHVLIIGGDAAGMSAASQLRRRAPATRISVFEKGPYTSYAL' A
#
# COMPACT_ATOMS: atom_id res chain seq x y z
N MET A 1 -43.98 -15.62 -29.05
CA MET A 1 -42.94 -16.38 -29.77
C MET A 1 -42.16 -15.40 -30.63
N GLY A 2 -40.91 -15.11 -30.23
CA GLY A 2 -39.88 -14.41 -31.00
C GLY A 2 -40.01 -12.89 -31.14
N LYS A 3 -38.96 -12.08 -31.14
CA LYS A 3 -37.50 -12.24 -30.94
C LYS A 3 -36.97 -10.82 -30.65
N ASP A 4 -35.95 -10.72 -29.81
CA ASP A 4 -34.71 -9.94 -30.04
C ASP A 4 -34.89 -8.59 -30.79
N GLU A 5 -34.50 -7.42 -30.31
CA GLU A 5 -33.26 -7.08 -29.63
C GLU A 5 -33.21 -5.54 -29.58
N LEU A 6 -32.44 -4.97 -28.64
CA LEU A 6 -31.69 -3.73 -28.82
C LEU A 6 -32.46 -2.41 -29.06
N ARG A 7 -32.62 -1.63 -27.98
CA ARG A 7 -31.71 -0.47 -27.75
C ARG A 7 -31.93 0.17 -26.38
N SER A 8 -31.07 -0.27 -25.46
CA SER A 8 -30.28 0.53 -24.51
C SER A 8 -30.97 1.74 -23.86
N PRO A 9 -31.25 1.66 -22.53
CA PRO A 9 -31.33 2.86 -21.72
C PRO A 9 -29.93 3.46 -21.67
N ARG A 10 -29.71 4.60 -22.36
CA ARG A 10 -28.59 5.51 -22.04
C ARG A 10 -28.83 6.17 -20.68
N ALA A 11 -28.97 5.34 -19.64
CA ALA A 11 -29.04 5.73 -18.25
C ALA A 11 -27.63 5.66 -17.69
N ARG A 12 -27.04 6.85 -17.52
CA ARG A 12 -25.95 7.21 -16.60
C ARG A 12 -25.35 6.02 -15.82
N ALA A 13 -24.25 5.50 -16.33
CA ALA A 13 -23.22 4.92 -15.50
C ALA A 13 -21.89 5.57 -15.90
N ARG A 14 -21.74 6.86 -15.58
CA ARG A 14 -20.39 7.35 -15.25
C ARG A 14 -20.07 6.59 -13.98
N SER A 15 -19.33 5.49 -14.11
CA SER A 15 -18.82 4.74 -12.99
C SER A 15 -18.17 5.75 -12.07
N SER A 16 -18.81 6.00 -10.93
CA SER A 16 -18.21 6.74 -9.84
C SER A 16 -17.07 5.89 -9.35
N ILE A 17 -15.89 6.05 -9.94
CA ILE A 17 -14.67 5.59 -9.30
C ILE A 17 -14.50 6.52 -8.11
N SER A 18 -15.13 6.13 -7.01
CA SER A 18 -14.82 6.60 -5.67
C SER A 18 -13.40 6.11 -5.37
N THR A 19 -12.38 6.80 -5.88
CA THR A 19 -10.97 6.61 -5.48
C THR A 19 -10.76 7.26 -4.11
N THR A 20 -11.55 6.87 -3.13
CA THR A 20 -11.20 7.06 -1.72
C THR A 20 -10.85 5.69 -1.14
N GLY A 21 -10.01 4.96 -1.87
CA GLY A 21 -9.28 3.84 -1.30
C GLY A 21 -8.10 4.43 -0.55
N TYR A 22 -7.90 4.04 0.70
CA TYR A 22 -6.68 4.37 1.44
C TYR A 22 -5.48 4.07 0.55
N HIS A 23 -4.68 5.10 0.22
CA HIS A 23 -3.36 4.86 -0.34
C HIS A 23 -2.56 4.17 0.76
N MET A 24 -2.54 2.84 0.75
CA MET A 24 -1.76 2.09 1.71
C MET A 24 -0.29 2.30 1.35
N VAL A 25 0.32 3.26 2.04
CA VAL A 25 1.72 3.60 1.83
C VAL A 25 2.55 2.42 2.31
N HIS A 26 3.36 1.87 1.40
CA HIS A 26 4.38 0.87 1.72
C HIS A 26 5.74 1.54 1.69
N VAL A 27 6.39 1.60 2.84
CA VAL A 27 7.75 2.11 2.97
C VAL A 27 8.74 0.97 2.98
N LEU A 28 9.72 1.06 2.08
CA LEU A 28 10.87 0.17 1.98
C LEU A 28 12.10 0.85 2.56
N ILE A 29 12.77 0.20 3.50
CA ILE A 29 14.01 0.68 4.14
C ILE A 29 15.13 -0.27 3.77
N ILE A 30 16.25 0.27 3.27
CA ILE A 30 17.46 -0.49 2.93
C ILE A 30 18.55 -0.13 3.95
N GLY A 31 19.13 -1.14 4.57
CA GLY A 31 19.94 -1.02 5.79
C GLY A 31 19.07 -1.31 7.01
N GLY A 32 19.36 -2.39 7.72
CA GLY A 32 18.65 -2.83 8.93
C GLY A 32 19.46 -2.62 10.21
N ASP A 33 20.47 -1.75 10.18
CA ASP A 33 21.28 -1.37 11.34
C ASP A 33 20.54 -0.39 12.27
N ALA A 34 21.29 0.39 13.05
CA ALA A 34 20.73 1.41 13.94
C ALA A 34 19.87 2.46 13.21
N ALA A 35 20.30 2.98 12.06
CA ALA A 35 19.59 4.07 11.38
C ALA A 35 18.29 3.58 10.74
N GLY A 36 18.37 2.45 10.02
CA GLY A 36 17.20 1.86 9.35
C GLY A 36 16.13 1.40 10.33
N MET A 37 16.52 0.74 11.43
CA MET A 37 15.58 0.32 12.45
C MET A 37 15.03 1.48 13.28
N SER A 38 15.80 2.56 13.45
CA SER A 38 15.29 3.81 14.03
C SER A 38 14.20 4.43 13.15
N ALA A 39 14.39 4.49 11.83
CA ALA A 39 13.37 4.97 10.90
C ALA A 39 12.10 4.09 10.92
N ALA A 40 12.27 2.76 10.92
CA ALA A 40 11.17 1.80 11.02
C ALA A 40 10.36 1.98 12.32
N SER A 41 11.06 2.15 13.45
CA SER A 41 10.45 2.39 14.77
C SER A 41 9.66 3.70 14.80
N GLN A 42 10.20 4.76 14.21
CA GLN A 42 9.49 6.04 14.09
C GLN A 42 8.24 5.92 13.22
N LEU A 43 8.32 5.24 12.07
CA LEU A 43 7.17 5.00 11.19
C LEU A 43 6.09 4.16 11.88
N ARG A 44 6.47 3.11 12.61
CA ARG A 44 5.51 2.29 13.37
C ARG A 44 4.74 3.12 14.40
N ARG A 45 5.42 4.06 15.09
CA ARG A 45 4.80 4.93 16.11
C ARG A 45 3.93 6.03 15.50
N ARG A 46 4.42 6.69 14.44
CA ARG A 46 3.77 7.89 13.87
C ARG A 46 2.70 7.56 12.82
N ALA A 47 2.83 6.43 12.15
CA ALA A 47 1.95 6.03 11.05
C ALA A 47 1.70 4.51 11.09
N PRO A 48 0.97 3.99 12.09
CA PRO A 48 0.83 2.56 12.34
C PRO A 48 0.16 1.77 11.20
N ALA A 49 -0.63 2.45 10.35
CA ALA A 49 -1.26 1.87 9.16
C ALA A 49 -0.28 1.68 7.97
N THR A 50 0.93 2.23 8.06
CA THR A 50 1.97 2.07 7.03
C THR A 50 2.47 0.64 7.01
N ARG A 51 2.56 0.05 5.82
CA ARG A 51 3.29 -1.22 5.64
C ARG A 51 4.79 -0.90 5.60
N ILE A 52 5.59 -1.58 6.41
CA ILE A 52 7.03 -1.33 6.50
C ILE A 52 7.77 -2.63 6.18
N SER A 53 8.76 -2.56 5.29
CA SER A 53 9.71 -3.66 5.02
C SER A 53 11.13 -3.14 5.12
N VAL A 54 12.00 -3.89 5.80
CA VAL A 54 13.41 -3.56 6.01
C VAL A 54 14.26 -4.66 5.42
N PHE A 55 15.28 -4.31 4.65
CA PHE A 55 16.26 -5.24 4.10
C PHE A 55 17.65 -4.89 4.59
N GLU A 56 18.36 -5.89 5.09
CA GLU A 56 19.76 -5.82 5.49
C GLU A 56 20.57 -6.81 4.66
N LYS A 57 21.79 -6.43 4.26
CA LYS A 57 22.69 -7.28 3.50
C LYS A 57 23.29 -8.36 4.40
N GLY A 58 23.65 -7.98 5.63
CA GLY A 58 24.23 -8.88 6.61
C GLY A 58 23.22 -9.87 7.21
N PRO A 59 23.70 -10.88 7.96
CA PRO A 59 22.83 -11.85 8.61
C PRO A 59 22.09 -11.29 9.84
N TYR A 60 22.45 -10.09 10.31
CA TYR A 60 21.93 -9.50 11.55
C TYR A 60 21.24 -8.16 11.26
N THR A 61 20.17 -7.88 12.02
CA THR A 61 19.47 -6.59 12.03
C THR A 61 19.44 -6.03 13.45
N SER A 62 19.24 -4.71 13.57
CA SER A 62 19.16 -3.97 14.85
C SER A 62 20.39 -4.16 15.74
N TYR A 63 21.47 -3.43 15.42
CA TYR A 63 22.76 -3.51 16.13
C TYR A 63 23.52 -4.80 15.79
N ALA A 64 24.59 -4.67 15.00
CA ALA A 64 25.51 -5.77 14.70
C ALA A 64 26.94 -5.31 15.01
N LEU A 65 27.23 -5.16 16.31
CA LEU A 65 28.58 -5.21 16.87
C LEU A 65 28.52 -6.00 18.19
#